data_AF-A0A937CCZ9-F1
#
_entry.id   AF-A0A937CCZ9-F1
#
_cell.length_a   1.000
_cell.length_b   1.000
_cell.length_c   1.000
_cell.angle_alpha   90.00
_cell.angle_beta   90.00
_cell.angle_gamma   90.00
#
_symmetry.space_group_name_H-M   'P 1'
#
loop_
_entity.id
_entity.type
_entity.pdbx_description
1 polymer ?
#
loop_
_entity_poly.entity_id
_entity_poly.type
_entity_poly.pdbx_seq_one_letter_code
_entity_poly.pdbx_strand_id
1 'polypeptide(L)'
;MKKIITLFFLTGSVAVYAQPKLLTQATISTKTTIVAPDGDEPASQSSTGPNGEEIRVMRFGGEGETKTTTWLKNDLTKTFSESEMGRTTLIRDNSKKITTTIMEMMGRKSGFYATDEDQAQMRKRMDSMMQSRGGQNVSLGGGANTPATYSVVYIDESKKISGYACKKALVIAARSNRSDTTTVWYCPDFKLQHLPSTGGAAGGFGGFNATAGPTGMELLNGFPMKYERNMARGRHMTVEVTKLVIDKDVADKEFEIPKDIEIKAMKDMQNGGMGGPGMQIRIAGQ
;
A
#
# COMPACT_ATOMS: atom_id res chain seq x y z
N MET A 1 -55.58 43.66 22.08
CA MET A 1 -55.38 43.86 20.63
C MET A 1 -54.07 43.20 20.21
N LYS A 2 -54.16 42.43 19.13
CA LYS A 2 -53.15 41.63 18.41
C LYS A 2 -51.75 42.23 18.36
N LYS A 3 -50.72 41.45 18.69
CA LYS A 3 -49.45 41.39 17.93
C LYS A 3 -48.91 39.95 17.94
N ILE A 4 -49.10 39.30 16.79
CA ILE A 4 -48.49 38.03 16.40
C ILE A 4 -47.02 38.33 16.13
N ILE A 5 -46.10 37.64 16.80
CA ILE A 5 -44.69 37.60 16.41
C ILE A 5 -44.39 36.17 16.00
N THR A 6 -44.40 35.97 14.68
CA THR A 6 -43.95 34.78 13.98
C THR A 6 -42.42 34.72 14.14
N LEU A 7 -41.91 33.81 14.98
CA LEU A 7 -40.48 33.52 15.02
C LEU A 7 -40.19 32.36 14.05
N PHE A 8 -39.46 32.72 13.01
CA PHE A 8 -38.94 31.91 11.92
C PHE A 8 -38.15 30.71 12.47
N PHE A 9 -38.63 29.48 12.26
CA PHE A 9 -37.82 28.27 12.42
C PHE A 9 -36.80 28.23 11.27
N LEU A 10 -35.59 28.74 11.53
CA LEU A 10 -34.44 28.51 10.67
C LEU A 10 -34.04 27.03 10.85
N THR A 11 -34.61 26.14 10.05
CA THR A 11 -34.10 24.77 9.90
C THR A 11 -32.75 24.85 9.20
N GLY A 12 -31.70 25.14 9.97
CA GLY A 12 -30.34 24.89 9.56
C GLY A 12 -30.21 23.39 9.36
N SER A 13 -30.15 22.97 8.11
CA SER A 13 -29.74 21.62 7.71
C SER A 13 -28.31 21.41 8.16
N VAL A 14 -28.13 21.06 9.43
CA VAL A 14 -26.87 20.49 9.90
C VAL A 14 -26.77 19.17 9.16
N ALA A 15 -25.99 19.14 8.08
CA ALA A 15 -25.52 17.90 7.52
C ALA A 15 -24.73 17.21 8.64
N VAL A 16 -25.41 16.32 9.37
CA VAL A 16 -24.79 15.43 10.33
C VAL A 16 -23.88 14.54 9.50
N TYR A 17 -22.61 14.95 9.38
CA TYR A 17 -21.55 14.04 8.97
C TYR A 17 -21.41 13.02 10.09
N ALA A 18 -22.22 11.96 10.03
CA ALA A 18 -22.05 10.81 10.89
C ALA A 18 -20.59 10.34 10.75
N GLN A 19 -19.89 10.21 11.88
CA GLN A 19 -18.53 9.69 11.85
C GLN A 19 -18.57 8.28 11.22
N PRO A 20 -17.67 7.97 10.28
CA PRO A 20 -17.66 6.69 9.58
C PRO A 20 -17.62 5.55 10.59
N LYS A 21 -18.46 4.53 10.39
CA LYS A 21 -18.46 3.35 11.26
C LYS A 21 -17.12 2.63 11.17
N LEU A 22 -16.49 2.35 12.31
CA LEU A 22 -15.27 1.54 12.32
C LEU A 22 -15.64 0.06 12.24
N LEU A 23 -15.17 -0.61 11.19
CA LEU A 23 -15.37 -2.04 10.96
C LEU A 23 -14.08 -2.80 11.28
N THR A 24 -14.23 -3.91 12.00
CA THR A 24 -13.13 -4.78 12.40
C THR A 24 -13.04 -6.04 11.55
N GLN A 25 -14.00 -6.27 10.65
CA GLN A 25 -14.00 -7.42 9.75
C GLN A 25 -14.37 -6.99 8.34
N ALA A 26 -13.63 -7.49 7.35
CA ALA A 26 -13.95 -7.29 5.95
C ALA A 26 -13.17 -8.27 5.06
N THR A 27 -13.73 -8.60 3.90
CA THR A 27 -13.00 -9.18 2.79
C THR A 27 -13.07 -8.21 1.60
N ILE A 28 -11.91 -7.76 1.13
CA ILE A 28 -11.78 -6.73 0.10
C ILE A 28 -10.97 -7.32 -1.05
N SER A 29 -11.55 -7.35 -2.24
CA SER A 29 -10.80 -7.64 -3.47
C SER A 29 -10.52 -6.34 -4.20
N THR A 30 -9.27 -6.14 -4.58
CA THR A 30 -8.78 -4.98 -5.30
C THR A 30 -8.00 -5.40 -6.53
N LYS A 31 -8.10 -4.58 -7.57
CA LYS A 31 -7.28 -4.66 -8.77
C LYS A 31 -6.35 -3.44 -8.78
N THR A 32 -5.05 -3.71 -8.89
CA THR A 32 -4.02 -2.69 -9.11
C THR A 32 -3.56 -2.80 -10.56
N THR A 33 -3.54 -1.70 -11.28
CA THR A 33 -3.03 -1.61 -12.65
C THR A 33 -1.97 -0.54 -12.70
N ILE A 34 -0.80 -0.89 -13.22
CA ILE A 34 0.30 0.05 -13.46
C ILE A 34 0.53 0.10 -14.95
N VAL A 35 0.48 1.31 -15.52
CA VAL A 35 0.70 1.58 -16.93
C VAL A 35 1.96 2.44 -17.06
N ALA A 36 2.88 2.04 -17.94
CA ALA A 36 4.04 2.83 -18.30
C ALA A 36 3.70 3.81 -19.44
N PRO A 37 4.39 4.96 -19.54
CA PRO A 37 4.28 5.81 -20.72
C PRO A 37 4.80 5.07 -21.96
N ASP A 38 4.15 5.26 -23.11
CA ASP A 38 4.53 4.63 -24.38
C ASP A 38 6.02 4.87 -24.69
N GLY A 39 6.80 3.79 -24.85
CA GLY A 39 8.19 3.83 -25.33
C GLY A 39 9.30 3.48 -24.32
N ASP A 40 8.99 3.25 -23.05
CA ASP A 40 9.99 2.86 -22.03
C ASP A 40 9.70 1.45 -21.49
N GLU A 41 10.08 0.41 -22.23
CA GLU A 41 10.35 -0.89 -21.61
C GLU A 41 11.64 -0.75 -20.79
N PRO A 42 11.62 -0.83 -19.44
CA PRO A 42 12.86 -0.86 -18.70
C PRO A 42 13.51 -2.22 -18.95
N ALA A 43 14.52 -2.25 -19.82
CA ALA A 43 15.39 -3.40 -20.01
C ALA A 43 15.79 -4.00 -18.64
N SER A 44 15.67 -5.32 -18.54
CA SER A 44 16.23 -6.10 -17.44
C SER A 44 17.73 -5.83 -17.37
N GLN A 45 18.16 -4.97 -16.43
CA GLN A 45 19.57 -4.71 -16.23
C GLN A 45 20.18 -5.90 -15.50
N SER A 46 20.93 -6.73 -16.23
CA SER A 46 21.94 -7.57 -15.61
C SER A 46 23.16 -6.70 -15.30
N SER A 47 23.72 -6.86 -14.11
CA SER A 47 24.98 -6.22 -13.72
C SER A 47 25.96 -7.30 -13.30
N THR A 48 27.19 -7.26 -13.79
CA THR A 48 28.21 -8.22 -13.37
C THR A 48 28.73 -7.84 -11.98
N GLY A 49 28.68 -8.78 -11.03
CA GLY A 49 29.21 -8.62 -9.69
C GLY A 49 30.75 -8.56 -9.68
N PRO A 50 31.36 -8.18 -8.54
CA PRO A 50 32.82 -8.04 -8.40
C PRO A 50 33.63 -9.31 -8.74
N ASN A 51 32.98 -10.48 -8.68
CA ASN A 51 33.58 -11.79 -8.92
C ASN A 51 33.13 -12.43 -10.24
N GLY A 52 32.56 -11.65 -11.18
CA GLY A 52 32.13 -12.16 -12.50
C GLY A 52 30.75 -12.82 -12.53
N GLU A 53 30.01 -12.84 -11.43
CA GLU A 53 28.65 -13.38 -11.38
C GLU A 53 27.64 -12.43 -12.05
N GLU A 54 26.76 -12.95 -12.90
CA GLU A 54 25.69 -12.16 -13.51
C GLU A 54 24.59 -11.89 -12.46
N ILE A 55 24.55 -10.66 -11.92
CA ILE A 55 23.51 -10.23 -11.00
C ILE A 55 22.31 -9.78 -11.83
N ARG A 56 21.22 -10.55 -11.79
CA ARG A 56 19.94 -10.12 -12.40
C ARG A 56 19.20 -9.20 -11.44
N VAL A 57 18.93 -7.97 -11.88
CA VAL A 57 18.11 -7.01 -11.12
C VAL A 57 16.64 -7.24 -11.43
N MET A 58 15.96 -7.98 -10.55
CA MET A 58 14.50 -8.10 -10.60
C MET A 58 13.86 -6.82 -10.06
N ARG A 59 13.17 -6.09 -10.94
CA ARG A 59 12.44 -4.85 -10.63
C ARG A 59 11.00 -5.19 -10.23
N PHE A 60 10.72 -5.19 -8.93
CA PHE A 60 9.34 -5.33 -8.44
C PHE A 60 8.61 -4.00 -8.59
N GLY A 61 7.45 -4.02 -9.26
CA GLY A 61 6.77 -2.80 -9.68
C GLY A 61 6.67 -2.61 -11.20
N GLY A 62 6.79 -3.69 -11.99
CA GLY A 62 6.63 -3.66 -13.44
C GLY A 62 5.23 -3.23 -13.88
N GLU A 63 5.09 -2.89 -15.16
CA GLU A 63 3.77 -2.73 -15.80
C GLU A 63 2.93 -3.99 -15.59
N GLY A 64 1.61 -3.82 -15.47
CA GLY A 64 0.69 -4.95 -15.44
C GLY A 64 -0.40 -4.85 -14.38
N GLU A 65 -1.17 -5.93 -14.31
CA GLU A 65 -2.29 -6.07 -13.40
C GLU A 65 -1.92 -6.98 -12.21
N THR A 66 -2.22 -6.51 -11.01
CA THR A 66 -2.13 -7.30 -9.77
C THR A 66 -3.50 -7.36 -9.13
N LYS A 67 -3.96 -8.58 -8.85
CA LYS A 67 -5.18 -8.84 -8.11
C LYS A 67 -4.81 -9.10 -6.67
N THR A 68 -5.41 -8.35 -5.76
CA THR A 68 -5.14 -8.44 -4.34
C THR A 68 -6.44 -8.72 -3.59
N THR A 69 -6.46 -9.75 -2.74
CA THR A 69 -7.54 -10.00 -1.79
C THR A 69 -7.03 -9.78 -0.38
N THR A 70 -7.70 -8.91 0.37
CA THR A 70 -7.37 -8.60 1.76
C THR A 70 -8.49 -9.06 2.67
N TRP A 71 -8.14 -9.87 3.66
CA TRP A 71 -9.02 -10.26 4.76
C TRP A 71 -8.60 -9.51 6.00
N LEU A 72 -9.57 -8.90 6.67
CA LEU A 72 -9.41 -8.21 7.94
C LEU A 72 -10.27 -8.93 8.98
N LYS A 73 -9.69 -9.23 10.13
CA LYS A 73 -10.38 -9.73 11.32
C LYS A 73 -9.68 -9.20 12.58
N ASN A 74 -10.29 -8.17 13.18
CA ASN A 74 -9.77 -7.45 14.34
C ASN A 74 -8.33 -6.97 14.07
N ASP A 75 -7.36 -7.49 14.82
CA ASP A 75 -5.95 -7.13 14.69
C ASP A 75 -5.21 -7.93 13.62
N LEU A 76 -5.87 -8.92 13.00
CA LEU A 76 -5.31 -9.76 11.95
C LEU A 76 -5.69 -9.21 10.57
N THR A 77 -4.69 -9.03 9.73
CA THR A 77 -4.88 -8.67 8.33
C THR A 77 -4.09 -9.64 7.46
N LYS A 78 -4.73 -10.27 6.48
CA LYS A 78 -4.06 -11.06 5.45
C LYS A 78 -4.27 -10.39 4.11
N THR A 79 -3.22 -10.24 3.34
CA THR A 79 -3.25 -9.71 1.98
C THR A 79 -2.60 -10.72 1.05
N PHE A 80 -3.40 -11.34 0.20
CA PHE A 80 -2.93 -12.18 -0.90
C PHE A 80 -2.89 -11.35 -2.17
N SER A 81 -1.76 -11.34 -2.87
CA SER A 81 -1.55 -10.64 -4.13
C SER A 81 -1.04 -11.60 -5.18
N GLU A 82 -1.67 -11.58 -6.35
CA GLU A 82 -1.33 -12.37 -7.52
C GLU A 82 -1.04 -11.43 -8.70
N SER A 83 0.13 -11.64 -9.31
CA SER A 83 0.60 -10.93 -10.50
C SER A 83 1.27 -11.94 -11.43
N GLU A 84 1.60 -11.52 -12.65
CA GLU A 84 2.38 -12.34 -13.59
C GLU A 84 3.74 -12.77 -13.01
N MET A 85 4.35 -11.93 -12.16
CA MET A 85 5.65 -12.22 -11.54
C MET A 85 5.58 -13.27 -10.41
N GLY A 86 4.37 -13.62 -9.94
CA GLY A 86 4.18 -14.58 -8.86
C GLY A 86 3.11 -14.16 -7.85
N ARG A 87 3.07 -14.93 -6.77
CA ARG A 87 2.08 -14.78 -5.69
C ARG A 87 2.78 -14.37 -4.40
N THR A 88 2.18 -13.45 -3.67
CA THR A 88 2.66 -13.02 -2.36
C THR A 88 1.50 -13.03 -1.37
N THR A 89 1.73 -13.59 -0.18
CA THR A 89 0.80 -13.52 0.95
C THR A 89 1.46 -12.79 2.10
N LEU A 90 0.87 -11.69 2.55
CA LEU A 90 1.28 -10.99 3.76
C LEU A 90 0.25 -11.27 4.84
N ILE A 91 0.69 -11.63 6.03
CA ILE A 91 -0.14 -11.85 7.21
C ILE A 91 0.42 -10.94 8.30
N ARG A 92 -0.36 -9.95 8.70
CA ARG A 92 -0.05 -8.99 9.75
C ARG A 92 -0.87 -9.31 10.98
N ASP A 93 -0.17 -9.49 12.09
CA ASP A 93 -0.75 -9.54 13.43
C ASP A 93 -0.37 -8.26 14.18
N ASN A 94 -1.33 -7.34 14.34
CA ASN A 94 -1.10 -6.07 15.02
C ASN A 94 -0.95 -6.22 16.54
N SER A 95 -1.50 -7.29 17.13
CA SER A 95 -1.37 -7.57 18.56
C SER A 95 0.07 -7.97 18.92
N LYS A 96 0.69 -8.81 18.07
CA LYS A 96 2.07 -9.28 18.26
C LYS A 96 3.10 -8.40 17.56
N LYS A 97 2.65 -7.47 16.72
CA LYS A 97 3.50 -6.63 15.86
C LYS A 97 4.40 -7.47 14.95
N ILE A 98 3.88 -8.60 14.47
CA ILE A 98 4.57 -9.52 13.57
C ILE A 98 3.93 -9.45 12.19
N THR A 99 4.77 -9.38 11.17
CA THR A 99 4.37 -9.49 9.78
C THR A 99 5.04 -10.70 9.17
N THR A 100 4.26 -11.69 8.75
CA THR A 100 4.72 -12.84 7.97
C THR A 100 4.47 -12.57 6.50
N THR A 101 5.52 -12.68 5.68
CA THR A 101 5.43 -12.56 4.23
C THR A 101 5.84 -13.88 3.61
N ILE A 102 5.00 -14.38 2.72
CA ILE A 102 5.19 -15.61 1.97
C ILE A 102 5.23 -15.21 0.50
N MET A 103 6.28 -15.62 -0.20
CA MET A 103 6.44 -15.36 -1.62
C MET A 103 6.59 -16.67 -2.37
N GLU A 104 5.85 -16.79 -3.46
CA GLU A 104 5.95 -17.86 -4.42
C GLU A 104 6.34 -17.25 -5.76
N MET A 105 7.59 -17.45 -6.16
CA MET A 105 8.15 -16.93 -7.39
C MET A 105 8.87 -18.04 -8.14
N MET A 106 8.56 -18.20 -9.43
CA MET A 106 9.17 -19.22 -10.30
C MET A 106 9.12 -20.64 -9.70
N GLY A 107 8.01 -20.99 -9.06
CA GLY A 107 7.81 -22.30 -8.43
C GLY A 107 8.54 -22.52 -7.09
N ARG A 108 9.29 -21.53 -6.59
CA ARG A 108 9.94 -21.60 -5.26
C ARG A 108 9.11 -20.81 -4.25
N LYS A 109 8.74 -21.48 -3.16
CA LYS A 109 8.08 -20.88 -2.00
C LYS A 109 9.12 -20.48 -0.97
N SER A 110 9.01 -19.27 -0.45
CA SER A 110 9.83 -18.75 0.64
C SER A 110 8.95 -17.99 1.60
N GLY A 111 9.22 -18.09 2.90
CA GLY A 111 8.49 -17.36 3.91
C GLY A 111 9.43 -16.73 4.92
N PHE A 112 9.09 -15.54 5.37
CA PHE A 112 9.82 -14.87 6.44
C PHE A 112 8.88 -14.06 7.32
N TYR A 113 9.24 -13.91 8.59
CA TYR A 113 8.55 -13.00 9.50
C TYR A 113 9.46 -11.85 9.91
N ALA A 114 8.87 -10.70 10.20
CA ALA A 114 9.55 -9.53 10.74
C ALA A 114 8.70 -8.87 11.81
N THR A 115 9.36 -8.43 12.88
CA THR A 115 8.74 -7.56 13.88
C THR A 115 8.74 -6.10 13.41
N ASP A 116 7.93 -5.25 14.04
CA ASP A 116 7.97 -3.80 13.77
C ASP A 116 9.35 -3.18 14.02
N GLU A 117 10.08 -3.70 15.01
CA GLU A 117 11.44 -3.27 15.30
C GLU A 117 12.40 -3.64 14.17
N ASP A 118 12.28 -4.85 13.63
CA ASP A 118 13.08 -5.30 12.49
C ASP A 118 12.80 -4.44 11.25
N GLN A 119 11.52 -4.12 11.00
CA GLN A 119 11.13 -3.26 9.90
C GLN A 119 11.59 -1.81 10.10
N ALA A 120 11.56 -1.29 11.33
CA ALA A 120 12.08 0.04 11.64
C ALA A 120 13.60 0.11 11.46
N GLN A 121 14.34 -0.90 11.91
CA GLN A 121 15.79 -0.99 11.68
C GLN A 121 16.11 -1.12 10.19
N MET A 122 15.33 -1.90 9.46
CA MET A 122 15.47 -2.02 8.01
C MET A 122 15.24 -0.69 7.31
N ARG A 123 14.17 0.05 7.66
CA ARG A 123 13.92 1.40 7.14
C ARG A 123 15.11 2.33 7.38
N LYS A 124 15.60 2.42 8.62
CA LYS A 124 16.78 3.24 8.96
C LYS A 124 18.02 2.85 8.16
N ARG A 125 18.27 1.54 7.98
CA ARG A 125 19.41 1.04 7.19
C ARG A 125 19.26 1.35 5.70
N MET A 126 18.05 1.21 5.14
CA MET A 126 17.77 1.59 3.75
C MET A 126 17.95 3.09 3.55
N ASP A 127 17.43 3.92 4.45
CA ASP A 127 17.61 5.37 4.42
C ASP A 127 19.09 5.76 4.47
N SER A 128 19.87 5.11 5.35
CA SER A 128 21.31 5.34 5.49
C SER A 128 22.11 4.90 4.26
N MET A 129 21.76 3.77 3.65
CA MET A 129 22.38 3.31 2.40
C MET A 129 22.00 4.18 1.19
N MET A 130 20.79 4.74 1.18
CA MET A 130 20.34 5.64 0.13
C MET A 130 21.05 6.99 0.24
N GLN A 131 21.27 7.48 1.47
CA GLN A 131 22.09 8.66 1.74
C GLN A 131 23.55 8.45 1.32
N SER A 132 24.15 7.30 1.60
CA SER A 132 25.55 7.04 1.23
C SER A 132 25.73 6.84 -0.28
N ARG A 133 24.74 6.28 -0.98
CA ARG A 133 24.73 6.16 -2.45
C ARG A 133 24.49 7.48 -3.18
N GLY A 134 23.98 8.51 -2.50
CA GLY A 134 23.83 9.87 -3.05
C GLY A 134 25.17 10.60 -3.31
N GLY A 135 26.30 10.02 -2.92
CA GLY A 135 27.64 10.60 -3.13
C GLY A 135 28.35 10.22 -4.44
N GLN A 136 27.85 9.25 -5.22
CA GLN A 136 28.48 8.83 -6.48
C GLN A 136 27.55 9.09 -7.68
N ASN A 137 27.68 10.29 -8.25
CA ASN A 137 27.49 10.62 -9.66
C ASN A 137 26.23 10.07 -10.37
N VAL A 138 25.05 10.33 -9.80
CA VAL A 138 23.83 10.46 -10.60
C VAL A 138 23.16 11.78 -10.22
N SER A 139 23.19 12.74 -11.14
CA SER A 139 22.37 13.96 -11.08
C SER A 139 20.90 13.57 -11.16
N LEU A 140 20.32 13.24 -10.01
CA LEU A 140 18.88 13.13 -9.78
C LEU A 140 18.53 14.15 -8.72
N GLY A 141 18.08 15.33 -9.17
CA GLY A 141 17.54 16.36 -8.30
C GLY A 141 16.46 15.80 -7.38
N GLY A 142 16.73 15.86 -6.08
CA GLY A 142 15.78 15.49 -5.04
C GLY A 142 16.44 15.43 -3.68
N GLY A 143 16.61 16.60 -3.07
CA GLY A 143 17.21 16.77 -1.76
C GLY A 143 16.53 15.95 -0.66
N ALA A 144 17.34 15.71 0.37
CA ALA A 144 17.04 15.26 1.73
C ALA A 144 15.59 14.85 2.06
N ASN A 145 15.49 13.60 2.52
CA ASN A 145 14.44 12.94 3.30
C ASN A 145 13.66 13.82 4.31
N THR A 146 12.90 14.82 3.86
CA THR A 146 11.84 15.41 4.68
C THR A 146 10.60 14.52 4.61
N PRO A 147 10.06 14.05 5.75
CA PRO A 147 8.81 13.30 5.77
C PRO A 147 7.72 14.14 5.12
N ALA A 148 6.92 13.51 4.25
CA ALA A 148 5.82 14.20 3.61
C ALA A 148 4.77 14.57 4.67
N THR A 149 4.30 15.81 4.63
CA THR A 149 3.12 16.22 5.38
C THR A 149 1.89 15.92 4.54
N TYR A 150 0.95 15.17 5.09
CA TYR A 150 -0.25 14.75 4.38
C TYR A 150 -1.42 15.67 4.74
N SER A 151 -2.19 16.05 3.73
CA SER A 151 -3.46 16.75 3.89
C SER A 151 -4.51 16.18 2.94
N VAL A 152 -5.78 16.35 3.29
CA VAL A 152 -6.91 15.84 2.52
C VAL A 152 -7.81 17.00 2.14
N VAL A 153 -8.08 17.14 0.83
CA VAL A 153 -9.04 18.09 0.29
C VAL A 153 -10.24 17.32 -0.25
N TYR A 154 -11.42 17.58 0.29
CA TYR A 154 -12.65 16.93 -0.16
C TYR A 154 -13.23 17.68 -1.36
N ILE A 155 -13.66 16.93 -2.38
CA ILE A 155 -14.29 17.46 -3.58
C ILE A 155 -15.74 16.98 -3.59
N ASP A 156 -16.67 17.87 -3.91
CA ASP A 156 -18.10 17.55 -4.02
C ASP A 156 -18.40 16.85 -5.36
N GLU A 157 -17.79 15.67 -5.53
CA GLU A 157 -18.09 14.74 -6.61
C GLU A 157 -18.43 13.39 -5.99
N SER A 158 -19.47 12.74 -6.52
CA SER A 158 -19.92 11.43 -6.07
C SER A 158 -19.93 10.42 -7.20
N LYS A 159 -19.52 9.18 -6.91
CA LYS A 159 -19.53 8.05 -7.84
C LYS A 159 -19.89 6.77 -7.10
N LYS A 160 -20.57 5.84 -7.76
CA LYS A 160 -20.84 4.50 -7.22
C LYS A 160 -19.70 3.54 -7.59
N ILE A 161 -19.09 2.89 -6.60
CA ILE A 161 -18.02 1.89 -6.81
C ILE A 161 -18.39 0.62 -6.03
N SER A 162 -18.44 -0.52 -6.73
CA SER A 162 -18.83 -1.82 -6.15
C SER A 162 -20.12 -1.80 -5.31
N GLY A 163 -21.09 -0.96 -5.69
CA GLY A 163 -22.37 -0.83 -4.97
C GLY A 163 -22.43 0.30 -3.95
N TYR A 164 -21.30 0.89 -3.55
CA TYR A 164 -21.21 1.90 -2.49
C TYR A 164 -21.15 3.31 -3.04
N ALA A 165 -21.80 4.25 -2.34
CA ALA A 165 -21.70 5.68 -2.65
C ALA A 165 -20.33 6.20 -2.20
N CYS A 166 -19.50 6.59 -3.16
CA CYS A 166 -18.17 7.12 -2.91
C CYS A 166 -18.13 8.62 -3.22
N LYS A 167 -17.34 9.36 -2.44
CA LYS A 167 -17.03 10.77 -2.67
C LYS A 167 -15.58 10.92 -3.11
N LYS A 168 -15.27 12.02 -3.79
CA LYS A 168 -13.91 12.32 -4.24
C LYS A 168 -13.14 13.13 -3.20
N ALA A 169 -11.86 12.83 -3.07
CA ALA A 169 -10.91 13.59 -2.28
C ALA A 169 -9.55 13.59 -2.97
N LEU A 170 -8.72 14.58 -2.63
CA LEU A 170 -7.32 14.65 -3.01
C LEU A 170 -6.49 14.46 -1.74
N VAL A 171 -5.64 13.45 -1.73
CA VAL A 171 -4.61 13.28 -0.69
C VAL A 171 -3.33 13.91 -1.21
N ILE A 172 -2.91 15.00 -0.57
CA ILE A 172 -1.74 15.78 -0.97
C ILE A 172 -0.60 15.44 -0.01
N ALA A 173 0.50 14.92 -0.56
CA ALA A 173 1.75 14.69 0.14
C ALA A 173 2.71 15.84 -0.17
N ALA A 174 2.80 16.81 0.75
CA ALA A 174 3.69 17.97 0.63
C ALA A 174 5.08 17.66 1.20
N ARG A 175 6.12 17.86 0.39
CA ARG A 175 7.54 17.86 0.78
C ARG A 175 8.11 19.24 0.47
N SER A 176 9.22 19.62 1.12
CA SER A 176 9.78 20.98 1.07
C SER A 176 9.90 21.59 -0.34
N ASN A 177 10.13 20.77 -1.38
CA ASN A 177 10.29 21.25 -2.75
C ASN A 177 9.31 20.65 -3.76
N ARG A 178 8.39 19.75 -3.35
CA ARG A 178 7.48 19.03 -4.25
C ARG A 178 6.21 18.59 -3.52
N SER A 179 5.07 18.67 -4.20
CA SER A 179 3.81 18.10 -3.73
C SER A 179 3.34 17.00 -4.68
N ASP A 180 3.07 15.81 -4.14
CA ASP A 180 2.45 14.72 -4.89
C ASP A 180 0.96 14.67 -4.55
N THR A 181 0.08 14.71 -5.55
CA THR A 181 -1.38 14.60 -5.35
C THR A 181 -1.85 13.22 -5.76
N THR A 182 -2.62 12.57 -4.87
CA THR A 182 -3.30 11.30 -5.15
C THR A 182 -4.80 11.55 -5.19
N THR A 183 -5.45 11.22 -6.30
CA THR A 183 -6.90 11.31 -6.42
C THR A 183 -7.51 10.06 -5.81
N VAL A 184 -8.46 10.24 -4.89
CA VAL A 184 -9.09 9.15 -4.15
C VAL A 184 -10.60 9.26 -4.23
N TRP A 185 -11.26 8.15 -4.55
CA TRP A 185 -12.68 7.93 -4.32
C TRP A 185 -12.81 7.10 -3.05
N TYR A 186 -13.47 7.64 -2.04
CA TYR A 186 -13.62 6.99 -0.73
C TYR A 186 -15.10 6.81 -0.37
N CYS A 187 -15.43 5.73 0.32
CA CYS A 187 -16.74 5.52 0.89
C CYS A 187 -16.79 6.14 2.30
N PRO A 188 -17.63 7.15 2.56
CA PRO A 188 -17.70 7.82 3.86
C PRO A 188 -18.43 7.01 4.93
N ASP A 189 -19.07 5.89 4.57
CA ASP A 189 -19.96 5.16 5.49
C ASP A 189 -19.17 4.38 6.55
N PHE A 190 -17.94 3.98 6.22
CA PHE A 190 -17.13 3.16 7.11
C PHE A 190 -15.61 3.43 6.98
N LYS A 191 -14.88 3.05 8.01
CA LYS A 191 -13.43 2.90 8.05
C LYS A 191 -13.09 1.48 8.47
N LEU A 192 -11.90 1.01 8.10
CA LEU A 192 -11.41 -0.29 8.51
C LEU A 192 -10.31 -0.14 9.57
N GLN A 193 -10.39 -0.96 10.61
CA GLN A 193 -9.41 -0.95 11.69
C GLN A 193 -8.05 -1.41 11.15
N HIS A 194 -6.99 -0.66 11.46
CA HIS A 194 -5.59 -0.96 11.07
C HIS A 194 -5.35 -1.15 9.56
N LEU A 195 -6.32 -0.79 8.70
CA LEU A 195 -6.25 -0.97 7.26
C LEU A 195 -6.69 0.32 6.55
N PRO A 196 -5.78 1.29 6.37
CA PRO A 196 -6.11 2.57 5.76
C PRO A 196 -6.32 2.50 4.25
N SER A 197 -5.79 1.47 3.58
CA SER A 197 -6.01 1.20 2.16
C SER A 197 -5.67 -0.25 1.79
N THR A 198 -6.10 -0.69 0.62
CA THR A 198 -5.78 -2.00 0.04
C THR A 198 -5.18 -1.84 -1.36
N GLY A 199 -4.41 -2.84 -1.81
CA GLY A 199 -3.77 -2.82 -3.13
C GLY A 199 -2.58 -1.84 -3.21
N GLY A 200 -1.95 -1.75 -4.39
CA GLY A 200 -0.81 -0.85 -4.63
C GLY A 200 0.34 -1.04 -3.63
N ALA A 201 0.86 0.07 -3.10
CA ALA A 201 1.95 0.07 -2.13
C ALA A 201 1.58 -0.63 -0.79
N ALA A 202 0.31 -0.60 -0.39
CA ALA A 202 -0.20 -1.29 0.80
C ALA A 202 -0.49 -2.78 0.53
N GLY A 203 -0.68 -3.18 -0.73
CA GLY A 203 -0.99 -4.54 -1.18
C GLY A 203 0.21 -5.47 -1.33
N GLY A 204 1.41 -5.06 -0.88
CA GLY A 204 2.63 -5.85 -1.01
C GLY A 204 3.33 -5.76 -2.37
N PHE A 205 2.80 -5.02 -3.35
CA PHE A 205 3.43 -4.83 -4.67
C PHE A 205 4.65 -3.89 -4.62
N GLY A 206 4.85 -3.17 -3.50
CA GLY A 206 5.93 -2.21 -3.26
C GLY A 206 7.05 -2.68 -2.31
N GLY A 207 7.09 -3.97 -1.97
CA GLY A 207 8.23 -4.59 -1.27
C GLY A 207 8.01 -4.83 0.21
N PHE A 208 8.05 -6.11 0.58
CA PHE A 208 8.50 -6.68 1.87
C PHE A 208 7.88 -6.18 3.18
N ASN A 209 6.97 -5.21 3.14
CA ASN A 209 6.63 -4.42 4.29
C ASN A 209 5.11 -4.16 4.34
N ALA A 210 4.44 -4.82 5.29
CA ALA A 210 3.04 -4.55 5.61
C ALA A 210 2.84 -3.17 6.28
N THR A 211 3.92 -2.51 6.74
CA THR A 211 3.91 -1.10 7.12
C THR A 211 4.62 -0.26 6.07
N ALA A 212 4.04 -0.17 4.87
CA ALA A 212 4.28 0.98 4.01
C ALA A 212 4.14 2.25 4.88
N GLY A 213 5.08 3.19 4.76
CA GLY A 213 5.03 4.43 5.54
C GLY A 213 3.70 5.17 5.37
N PRO A 214 3.44 6.21 6.19
CA PRO A 214 2.17 6.92 6.17
C PRO A 214 1.81 7.31 4.73
N THR A 215 0.61 6.95 4.31
CA THR A 215 0.15 7.18 2.93
C THR A 215 -0.72 8.44 2.82
N GLY A 216 -1.14 8.99 3.96
CA GLY A 216 -2.16 10.04 4.05
C GLY A 216 -3.58 9.48 3.93
N MET A 217 -3.73 8.22 3.53
CA MET A 217 -5.05 7.55 3.46
C MET A 217 -5.64 7.36 4.85
N GLU A 218 -4.81 7.32 5.88
CA GLU A 218 -5.24 7.23 7.29
C GLU A 218 -6.10 8.45 7.71
N LEU A 219 -5.90 9.60 7.04
CA LEU A 219 -6.56 10.87 7.32
C LEU A 219 -7.91 11.03 6.61
N LEU A 220 -8.24 10.16 5.65
CA LEU A 220 -9.53 10.21 4.95
C LEU A 220 -10.68 9.94 5.92
N ASN A 221 -11.80 10.61 5.76
CA ASN A 221 -13.04 10.35 6.50
C ASN A 221 -13.86 9.20 5.90
N GLY A 222 -13.20 8.08 5.64
CA GLY A 222 -13.81 6.87 5.10
C GLY A 222 -12.76 5.93 4.53
N PHE A 223 -13.20 4.88 3.84
CA PHE A 223 -12.31 3.89 3.25
C PHE A 223 -12.10 4.15 1.75
N PRO A 224 -10.85 4.20 1.24
CA PRO A 224 -10.58 4.39 -0.18
C PRO A 224 -11.04 3.19 -1.02
N MET A 225 -11.95 3.45 -1.96
CA MET A 225 -12.51 2.47 -2.89
C MET A 225 -11.81 2.49 -4.25
N LYS A 226 -11.27 3.64 -4.66
CA LYS A 226 -10.40 3.75 -5.83
C LYS A 226 -9.39 4.86 -5.60
N TYR A 227 -8.15 4.69 -6.02
CA TYR A 227 -7.19 5.78 -6.04
C TYR A 227 -6.23 5.69 -7.21
N GLU A 228 -5.79 6.86 -7.65
CA GLU A 228 -4.89 7.04 -8.78
C GLU A 228 -3.69 7.86 -8.32
N ARG A 229 -2.49 7.35 -8.60
CA ARG A 229 -1.25 7.97 -8.19
C ARG A 229 -0.23 7.93 -9.32
N ASN A 230 0.41 9.07 -9.53
CA ASN A 230 1.58 9.16 -10.39
C ASN A 230 2.77 8.58 -9.63
N MET A 231 3.43 7.62 -10.26
CA MET A 231 4.66 7.03 -9.76
C MET A 231 5.87 7.67 -10.44
N ALA A 232 7.06 7.38 -9.92
CA ALA A 232 8.30 7.81 -10.55
C ALA A 232 8.38 7.31 -12.00
N ARG A 233 9.00 8.14 -12.87
CA ARG A 233 9.19 7.89 -14.30
C ARG A 233 7.90 7.90 -15.13
N GLY A 234 6.94 8.74 -14.78
CA GLY A 234 5.73 8.94 -15.59
C GLY A 234 4.74 7.77 -15.59
N ARG A 235 4.94 6.76 -14.75
CA ARG A 235 4.03 5.62 -14.64
C ARG A 235 2.78 6.01 -13.87
N HIS A 236 1.64 5.48 -14.28
CA HIS A 236 0.36 5.73 -13.62
C HIS A 236 -0.12 4.46 -12.94
N MET A 237 -0.36 4.54 -11.62
CA MET A 237 -0.93 3.45 -10.85
C MET A 237 -2.39 3.76 -10.53
N THR A 238 -3.27 2.82 -10.88
CA THR A 238 -4.68 2.84 -10.52
C THR A 238 -4.97 1.65 -9.63
N VAL A 239 -5.62 1.88 -8.50
CA VAL A 239 -6.09 0.83 -7.60
C VAL A 239 -7.59 0.98 -7.44
N GLU A 240 -8.32 -0.11 -7.63
CA GLU A 240 -9.78 -0.11 -7.56
C GLU A 240 -10.28 -1.34 -6.79
N VAL A 241 -11.16 -1.11 -5.82
CA VAL A 241 -11.90 -2.17 -5.13
C VAL A 241 -12.92 -2.73 -6.11
N THR A 242 -12.82 -4.03 -6.38
CA THR A 242 -13.73 -4.75 -7.27
C THR A 242 -14.84 -5.43 -6.47
N LYS A 243 -14.55 -5.87 -5.25
CA LYS A 243 -15.51 -6.53 -4.36
C LYS A 243 -15.25 -6.17 -2.91
N LEU A 244 -16.32 -5.93 -2.16
CA LEU A 244 -16.27 -5.67 -0.73
C LEU A 244 -17.35 -6.48 -0.01
N VAL A 245 -16.95 -7.22 1.02
CA VAL A 245 -17.84 -8.00 1.88
C VAL A 245 -17.56 -7.61 3.33
N ILE A 246 -18.54 -6.99 3.98
CA ILE A 246 -18.44 -6.50 5.37
C ILE A 246 -19.44 -7.19 6.32
N ASP A 247 -20.49 -7.82 5.78
CA ASP A 247 -21.57 -8.44 6.56
C ASP A 247 -21.35 -9.95 6.81
N LYS A 248 -20.17 -10.47 6.47
CA LYS A 248 -19.82 -11.88 6.67
C LYS A 248 -18.61 -11.99 7.57
N ASP A 249 -18.70 -12.92 8.52
CA ASP A 249 -17.59 -13.26 9.39
C ASP A 249 -16.42 -13.83 8.58
N VAL A 250 -15.21 -13.36 8.90
CA VAL A 250 -13.98 -13.88 8.33
C VAL A 250 -13.52 -15.09 9.14
N ALA A 251 -13.31 -16.22 8.48
CA ALA A 251 -12.91 -17.46 9.13
C ALA A 251 -11.44 -17.41 9.60
N ASP A 252 -11.14 -17.96 10.77
CA ASP A 252 -9.78 -17.96 11.34
C ASP A 252 -8.77 -18.72 10.46
N LYS A 253 -9.24 -19.77 9.79
CA LYS A 253 -8.46 -20.54 8.82
C LYS A 253 -7.85 -19.68 7.70
N GLU A 254 -8.45 -18.53 7.40
CA GLU A 254 -7.90 -17.63 6.37
C GLU A 254 -6.52 -17.11 6.81
N PHE A 255 -6.25 -16.99 8.10
CA PHE A 255 -4.99 -16.46 8.64
C PHE A 255 -3.94 -17.54 8.95
N GLU A 256 -4.25 -18.81 8.71
CA GLU A 256 -3.30 -19.90 8.94
C GLU A 256 -2.17 -19.85 7.91
N ILE A 257 -0.93 -20.01 8.40
CA ILE A 257 0.25 -20.12 7.57
C ILE A 257 0.33 -21.54 7.01
N PRO A 258 0.49 -21.73 5.68
CA PRO A 258 0.69 -23.04 5.09
C PRO A 258 1.90 -23.77 5.70
N LYS A 259 1.70 -25.01 6.16
CA LYS A 259 2.71 -25.81 6.86
C LYS A 259 3.86 -26.29 5.96
N ASP A 260 3.67 -26.23 4.65
CA ASP A 260 4.64 -26.59 3.61
C ASP A 260 5.72 -25.52 3.38
N ILE A 261 5.68 -24.41 4.12
CA ILE A 261 6.57 -23.27 3.92
C ILE A 261 7.38 -23.05 5.20
N GLU A 262 8.70 -23.16 5.07
CA GLU A 262 9.62 -22.77 6.13
C GLU A 262 9.62 -21.24 6.29
N ILE A 263 9.20 -20.75 7.46
CA ILE A 263 9.22 -19.32 7.78
C ILE A 263 10.51 -19.00 8.54
N LYS A 264 11.37 -18.19 7.93
CA LYS A 264 12.64 -17.74 8.54
C LYS A 264 12.51 -16.36 9.17
N ALA A 265 13.39 -15.99 10.10
CA ALA A 265 13.41 -14.60 10.53
C ALA A 265 13.98 -13.74 9.39
N MET A 266 13.39 -12.57 9.15
CA MET A 266 13.87 -11.64 8.12
C MET A 266 15.35 -11.24 8.35
N LYS A 267 15.82 -11.24 9.61
CA LYS A 267 17.23 -11.03 9.97
C LYS A 267 18.17 -12.09 9.36
N ASP A 268 17.74 -13.33 9.28
CA ASP A 268 18.56 -14.44 8.76
C ASP A 268 18.76 -14.31 7.24
N MET A 269 17.74 -13.78 6.56
CA MET A 269 17.78 -13.47 5.14
C MET A 269 18.65 -12.24 4.82
N GLN A 270 18.84 -11.35 5.80
CA GLN A 270 19.67 -10.15 5.66
C GLN A 270 21.17 -10.48 5.65
N ASN A 271 21.57 -11.56 6.33
CA ASN A 271 22.94 -12.11 6.27
C ASN A 271 23.16 -13.05 5.07
N GLY A 272 22.09 -13.67 4.54
CA GLY A 272 22.17 -14.61 3.41
C GLY A 272 21.92 -14.01 2.04
N GLY A 273 21.62 -12.71 1.94
CA GLY A 273 21.15 -12.09 0.71
C GLY A 273 19.74 -12.58 0.37
N MET A 274 18.81 -11.65 0.14
CA MET A 274 17.50 -11.99 -0.44
C MET A 274 17.56 -12.36 -1.93
N GLY A 275 18.76 -12.69 -2.39
CA GLY A 275 18.98 -13.65 -3.43
C GLY A 275 20.07 -14.55 -2.92
N GLY A 276 19.90 -15.87 -3.06
CA GLY A 276 21.08 -16.72 -3.18
C GLY A 276 22.06 -16.12 -4.19
N PRO A 277 23.33 -16.55 -4.17
CA PRO A 277 24.39 -15.97 -5.01
C PRO A 277 23.86 -15.67 -6.43
N GLY A 278 23.83 -14.39 -6.82
CA GLY A 278 23.36 -13.92 -8.13
C GLY A 278 22.02 -13.17 -8.22
N MET A 279 21.21 -13.01 -7.17
CA MET A 279 19.97 -12.21 -7.24
C MET A 279 19.99 -10.95 -6.35
N GLN A 280 19.85 -9.78 -6.99
CA GLN A 280 19.71 -8.50 -6.28
C GLN A 280 18.31 -7.95 -6.56
N ILE A 281 17.41 -8.08 -5.59
CA ILE A 281 16.07 -7.51 -5.68
C ILE A 281 16.18 -5.98 -5.54
N ARG A 282 15.76 -5.23 -6.55
CA ARG A 282 15.55 -3.78 -6.44
C ARG A 282 14.06 -3.50 -6.51
N ILE A 283 13.53 -2.88 -5.46
CA ILE A 283 12.17 -2.32 -5.48
C ILE A 283 12.19 -1.17 -6.50
N ALA A 284 11.37 -1.26 -7.54
CA ALA A 284 11.35 -0.27 -8.61
C ALA A 284 10.53 0.96 -8.20
N GLY A 285 11.18 1.92 -7.55
CA GLY A 285 10.65 3.26 -7.34
C GLY A 285 10.70 3.71 -5.88
N GLN A 286 11.89 4.12 -5.46
CA GLN A 286 12.08 5.40 -4.77
C GLN A 286 13.23 6.14 -5.45
#